data_AF-A0AAV0XRH8-F1
#
_entry.id   AF-A0AAV0XRH8-F1
#
_cell.length_a   1.000
_cell.length_b   1.000
_cell.length_c   1.000
_cell.angle_alpha   90.00
_cell.angle_beta   90.00
_cell.angle_gamma   90.00
#
_symmetry.space_group_name_H-M   'P 1'
#
loop_
_entity.id
_entity.type
_entity.pdbx_description
1 polymer ?
#
loop_
_entity_poly.entity_id
_entity_poly.type
_entity_poly.pdbx_seq_one_letter_code
_entity_poly.pdbx_strand_id
1 'polypeptide(L)'
;MSKLTIMRLEERLTTNKIPTNQRVALHEILSALQVLNLKGRRYSEDWILLCLLFHMRSPCGYNFVRNNDIMPLPCVRTIRRYLSSIDTQCGFIQNFYRCFLFIWHKKKNSNAMVCSCLMKCPLSRVLQLTRRILHIQV
;
A
#
# COMPACT_ATOMS: atom_id res chain seq x y z
N MET A 1 24.67 24.38 -0.13
CA MET A 1 23.45 23.68 -0.61
C MET A 1 22.72 24.64 -1.54
N SER A 2 22.71 24.33 -2.83
CA SER A 2 22.21 25.22 -3.89
C SER A 2 20.77 25.66 -3.65
N LYS A 3 20.58 26.97 -3.78
CA LYS A 3 19.32 27.73 -3.83
C LYS A 3 18.18 26.90 -4.46
N LEU A 4 17.39 26.23 -3.61
CA LEU A 4 16.14 25.60 -4.03
C LEU A 4 15.20 26.77 -4.36
N THR A 5 15.04 27.02 -5.65
CA THR A 5 14.31 28.16 -6.21
C THR A 5 12.91 28.26 -5.61
N ILE A 6 12.41 29.48 -5.43
CA ILE A 6 11.27 29.96 -4.62
C ILE A 6 9.90 29.27 -4.89
N MET A 7 9.82 28.30 -5.80
CA MET A 7 8.65 27.47 -6.07
C MET A 7 8.43 26.43 -4.96
N ARG A 8 7.18 26.28 -4.48
CA ARG A 8 6.84 25.19 -3.54
C ARG A 8 6.96 23.85 -4.25
N LEU A 9 7.45 22.83 -3.55
CA LEU A 9 7.62 21.47 -4.10
C LEU A 9 6.32 20.93 -4.71
N GLU A 10 5.19 21.16 -4.07
CA GLU A 10 3.88 20.70 -4.54
C GLU A 10 3.54 21.24 -5.94
N GLU A 11 3.85 22.51 -6.20
CA GLU A 11 3.65 23.13 -7.52
C GLU A 11 4.53 22.45 -8.58
N ARG A 12 5.78 22.11 -8.24
CA ARG A 12 6.67 21.38 -9.15
C ARG A 12 6.16 19.99 -9.45
N LEU A 13 5.60 19.30 -8.46
CA LEU A 13 5.04 17.95 -8.64
C LEU A 13 3.78 17.98 -9.50
N THR A 14 2.94 19.03 -9.36
CA THR A 14 1.72 19.19 -10.18
C THR A 14 2.03 19.65 -11.60
N THR A 15 2.94 20.61 -11.79
CA THR A 15 3.37 21.06 -13.14
C THR A 15 3.93 19.90 -13.97
N ASN A 16 4.73 19.02 -13.35
CA ASN A 16 5.32 17.87 -14.03
C ASN A 16 4.38 16.65 -14.14
N LYS A 17 3.11 16.77 -13.72
CA LYS A 17 2.10 15.70 -13.79
C LYS A 17 2.56 14.38 -13.15
N ILE A 18 3.30 14.45 -12.05
CA ILE A 18 3.79 13.27 -11.35
C ILE A 18 2.62 12.51 -10.71
N PRO A 19 2.54 11.16 -10.87
CA PRO A 19 1.45 10.37 -10.34
C PRO A 19 1.39 10.44 -8.81
N THR A 20 0.18 10.36 -8.25
CA THR A 20 -0.09 10.60 -6.82
C THR A 20 0.71 9.69 -5.89
N ASN A 21 0.89 8.41 -6.25
CA ASN A 21 1.68 7.46 -5.47
C ASN A 21 3.14 7.91 -5.28
N GLN A 22 3.77 8.44 -6.33
CA GLN A 22 5.13 8.97 -6.26
C GLN A 22 5.19 10.26 -5.44
N ARG A 23 4.18 11.12 -5.55
CA ARG A 23 4.08 12.34 -4.74
C ARG A 23 4.00 12.01 -3.25
N VAL A 24 3.13 11.08 -2.86
CA VAL A 24 3.01 10.62 -1.46
C VAL A 24 4.35 10.10 -0.93
N ALA A 25 5.06 9.27 -1.71
CA ALA A 25 6.37 8.77 -1.32
C ALA A 25 7.40 9.89 -1.09
N LEU A 26 7.44 10.89 -1.98
CA LEU A 26 8.34 12.03 -1.86
C LEU A 26 8.02 12.89 -0.64
N HIS A 27 6.73 13.15 -0.38
CA HIS A 27 6.30 13.88 0.80
C HIS A 27 6.73 13.15 2.08
N GLU A 28 6.55 11.84 2.16
CA GLU A 28 6.94 11.04 3.32
C GLU A 28 8.47 11.01 3.53
N ILE A 29 9.25 10.92 2.45
CA ILE A 29 10.72 11.03 2.53
C ILE A 29 11.13 12.39 3.08
N LEU A 30 10.53 13.48 2.60
CA LEU A 30 10.88 14.82 3.06
C LEU A 30 10.44 15.08 4.50
N SER A 31 9.22 14.66 4.86
CA SER A 31 8.75 14.69 6.24
C SER A 31 9.65 13.86 7.15
N ALA A 32 10.16 12.72 6.66
CA ALA A 32 11.07 11.89 7.42
C ALA A 32 12.41 12.57 7.71
N LEU A 33 12.94 13.33 6.76
CA LEU A 33 14.20 14.05 6.90
C LEU A 33 14.11 15.24 7.88
N GLN A 34 12.91 15.81 8.07
CA GLN A 34 12.70 16.97 8.95
C GLN A 34 12.66 16.61 10.45
N VAL A 35 12.55 15.33 10.79
CA VAL A 35 12.36 14.88 12.18
C VAL A 35 13.65 14.29 12.72
N LEU A 36 14.11 14.81 13.87
CA LEU A 36 15.31 14.33 14.57
C LEU A 36 15.12 12.93 15.17
N ASN A 37 13.90 12.61 15.64
CA ASN A 37 13.58 11.31 16.21
C ASN A 37 13.01 10.36 15.14
N LEU A 38 13.75 9.31 14.85
CA LEU A 38 13.37 8.28 13.89
C LEU A 38 12.29 7.32 14.44
N LYS A 39 12.05 7.32 15.75
CA LYS A 39 11.09 6.42 16.42
C LYS A 39 9.71 7.05 16.52
N GLY A 40 8.67 6.22 16.40
CA GLY A 40 7.28 6.64 16.66
C GLY A 40 6.67 7.58 15.62
N ARG A 41 7.19 7.58 14.38
CA ARG A 41 6.66 8.39 13.29
C ARG A 41 5.20 8.05 13.01
N ARG A 42 4.38 9.09 12.81
CA ARG A 42 3.03 8.97 12.25
C ARG A 42 3.11 9.00 10.74
N TYR A 43 2.42 8.06 10.09
CA TYR A 43 2.39 7.93 8.64
C TYR A 43 1.01 8.32 8.13
N SER A 44 0.95 8.89 6.93
CA SER A 44 -0.32 9.11 6.24
C SER A 44 -1.00 7.78 5.87
N GLU A 45 -2.33 7.80 5.77
CA GLU A 45 -3.11 6.60 5.38
C GLU A 45 -2.72 6.11 3.98
N ASP A 46 -2.52 7.02 3.03
CA ASP A 46 -2.07 6.71 1.67
C ASP A 46 -0.71 6.01 1.67
N TRP A 47 0.23 6.47 2.51
CA TRP A 47 1.54 5.83 2.62
C TRP A 47 1.47 4.44 3.25
N ILE A 48 0.66 4.29 4.31
CA ILE A 48 0.40 2.99 4.92
C ILE A 48 -0.17 2.03 3.88
N LEU A 49 -1.15 2.46 3.08
CA LEU A 49 -1.73 1.65 2.01
C LEU A 49 -0.67 1.20 0.98
N LEU A 50 0.18 2.12 0.52
CA LEU A 50 1.29 1.80 -0.39
C LEU A 50 2.27 0.79 0.23
N CYS A 51 2.58 0.96 1.52
CA CYS A 51 3.43 0.03 2.25
C CYS A 51 2.81 -1.36 2.40
N LEU A 52 1.49 -1.44 2.65
CA LEU A 52 0.75 -2.71 2.68
C LEU A 52 0.83 -3.41 1.33
N LEU A 53 0.56 -2.69 0.24
CA LEU A 53 0.64 -3.22 -1.13
C LEU A 53 2.04 -3.74 -1.45
N PHE A 54 3.07 -2.98 -1.08
CA PHE A 54 4.46 -3.40 -1.27
C PHE A 54 4.81 -4.66 -0.46
N HIS A 55 4.42 -4.70 0.82
CA HIS A 55 4.65 -5.86 1.68
C HIS A 55 3.93 -7.12 1.18
N MET A 56 2.67 -6.99 0.72
CA MET A 56 1.92 -8.12 0.14
C MET A 56 2.56 -8.66 -1.15
N ARG A 57 3.16 -7.78 -1.97
CA ARG A 57 3.79 -8.16 -3.22
C ARG A 57 5.19 -8.75 -3.04
N SER A 58 5.98 -8.22 -2.11
CA SER A 58 7.32 -8.72 -1.79
C SER A 58 7.72 -8.39 -0.35
N PRO A 59 7.49 -9.31 0.60
CA PRO A 59 7.91 -9.13 1.99
C PRO A 59 9.44 -9.01 2.12
N CYS A 60 10.20 -9.76 1.32
CA CYS A 60 11.66 -9.72 1.32
C CYS A 60 12.18 -8.38 0.81
N GLY A 61 11.61 -7.87 -0.28
CA GLY A 61 11.96 -6.54 -0.81
C GLY A 61 11.61 -5.43 0.17
N TYR A 62 10.48 -5.55 0.86
CA TYR A 62 10.07 -4.63 1.91
C TYR A 62 11.12 -4.56 3.05
N ASN A 63 11.55 -5.72 3.54
CA ASN A 63 12.57 -5.81 4.58
C ASN A 63 13.92 -5.27 4.12
N PHE A 64 14.31 -5.55 2.88
CA PHE A 64 15.55 -5.03 2.32
C PHE A 64 15.55 -3.49 2.29
N VAL A 65 14.50 -2.87 1.76
CA VAL A 65 14.38 -1.40 1.67
C VAL A 65 14.36 -0.78 3.07
N ARG A 66 13.68 -1.42 4.02
CA ARG A 66 13.61 -0.97 5.42
C ARG A 66 14.97 -1.07 6.11
N ASN A 67 15.62 -2.22 6.06
CA ASN A 67 16.83 -2.50 6.83
C ASN A 67 18.05 -1.71 6.35
N ASN A 68 18.02 -1.24 5.10
CA ASN A 68 19.03 -0.37 4.52
C ASN A 68 18.64 1.13 4.59
N ASP A 69 17.58 1.48 5.33
CA ASP A 69 17.09 2.86 5.51
C ASP A 69 16.88 3.64 4.19
N ILE A 70 16.55 2.93 3.10
CA ILE A 70 16.37 3.53 1.76
C ILE A 70 15.10 4.39 1.72
N MET A 71 14.05 3.97 2.43
CA MET A 71 12.80 4.70 2.56
C MET A 71 12.26 4.62 3.99
N PRO A 72 11.51 5.64 4.45
CA PRO A 72 10.91 5.69 5.78
C PRO A 72 9.71 4.74 5.89
N LEU A 73 9.97 3.43 5.92
CA LEU A 73 8.93 2.40 5.98
C LEU A 73 8.51 2.11 7.44
N PRO A 74 7.23 1.82 7.71
CA PRO A 74 6.76 1.32 9.00
C PRO A 74 7.25 -0.10 9.27
N CYS A 75 7.29 -0.50 10.54
CA CYS A 75 7.80 -1.83 10.88
C CYS A 75 6.85 -2.93 10.45
N VAL A 76 7.38 -4.13 10.18
CA VAL A 76 6.54 -5.27 9.77
C VAL A 76 5.46 -5.55 10.82
N ARG A 77 5.76 -5.34 12.10
CA ARG A 77 4.77 -5.44 13.19
C ARG A 77 3.63 -4.43 13.04
N THR A 78 3.93 -3.20 12.62
CA THR A 78 2.94 -2.16 12.31
C THR A 78 2.09 -2.58 11.11
N ILE A 79 2.71 -3.05 10.02
CA ILE A 79 2.00 -3.55 8.83
C ILE A 79 1.05 -4.70 9.19
N ARG A 80 1.52 -5.69 9.96
CA ARG A 80 0.69 -6.81 10.43
C ARG A 80 -0.47 -6.34 11.30
N ARG A 81 -0.25 -5.34 12.17
CA ARG A 81 -1.32 -4.74 12.97
C ARG A 81 -2.39 -4.11 12.07
N TYR A 82 -1.99 -3.29 11.10
CA TYR A 82 -2.93 -2.70 10.14
C TYR A 82 -3.72 -3.78 9.37
N LEU A 83 -3.05 -4.83 8.89
CA LEU A 83 -3.72 -5.95 8.21
C LEU A 83 -4.72 -6.68 9.12
N SER A 84 -4.39 -6.83 10.42
CA SER A 84 -5.26 -7.50 11.40
C SER A 84 -6.46 -6.63 11.80
N SER A 85 -6.34 -5.31 11.69
CA SER A 85 -7.44 -4.37 11.97
C SER A 85 -8.46 -4.27 10.84
N ILE A 86 -8.17 -4.85 9.67
CA ILE A 86 -9.13 -4.91 8.58
C ILE A 86 -10.10 -6.05 8.91
N ASP A 87 -11.32 -5.69 9.29
CA ASP A 87 -12.42 -6.64 9.52
C ASP A 87 -12.69 -7.43 8.23
N THR A 88 -12.08 -8.62 8.17
CA THR A 88 -12.31 -9.59 7.10
C THR A 88 -13.30 -10.60 7.62
N GLN A 89 -14.59 -10.23 7.58
CA GLN A 89 -15.64 -11.24 7.74
C GLN A 89 -15.45 -12.30 6.64
N CYS A 90 -15.39 -13.57 7.05
CA CYS A 90 -15.30 -14.68 6.10
C CYS A 90 -16.59 -14.71 5.26
N GLY A 91 -16.46 -14.59 3.93
CA GLY A 91 -17.60 -14.56 3.02
C GLY A 91 -17.56 -13.37 2.06
N PHE A 92 -18.74 -12.96 1.59
CA PHE A 92 -18.88 -11.88 0.62
C PHE A 92 -18.85 -10.51 1.30
N ILE A 93 -17.79 -9.73 1.03
CA ILE A 93 -17.64 -8.38 1.58
C ILE A 93 -18.47 -7.41 0.73
N GLN A 94 -19.64 -7.02 1.24
CA GLN A 94 -20.60 -6.18 0.49
C GLN A 94 -20.02 -4.81 0.11
N ASN A 95 -19.20 -4.21 0.98
CA ASN A 95 -18.54 -2.93 0.70
C ASN A 95 -17.51 -3.06 -0.42
N PHE A 96 -16.72 -4.15 -0.42
CA PHE A 96 -15.80 -4.45 -1.51
C PHE A 96 -16.55 -4.61 -2.83
N TYR A 97 -17.67 -5.35 -2.83
CA TYR A 97 -18.48 -5.52 -4.03
C TYR A 97 -19.07 -4.20 -4.54
N ARG A 98 -19.57 -3.34 -3.64
CA ARG A 98 -20.06 -1.99 -4.02
C ARG A 98 -18.96 -1.16 -4.67
N CYS A 99 -17.77 -1.10 -4.05
CA CYS A 99 -16.63 -0.39 -4.62
C CYS A 99 -16.19 -1.00 -5.95
N PHE A 100 -16.18 -2.33 -6.04
CA PHE A 100 -15.85 -3.06 -7.25
C PHE A 100 -16.82 -2.74 -8.40
N LEU A 101 -18.14 -2.80 -8.14
CA LEU A 101 -19.17 -2.41 -9.11
C LEU A 101 -19.03 -0.97 -9.54
N PHE A 102 -18.81 -0.04 -8.62
CA PHE A 102 -18.61 1.37 -8.93
C PHE A 102 -17.43 1.58 -9.90
N ILE A 103 -16.29 0.94 -9.61
CA ILE A 103 -15.11 0.98 -10.48
C ILE A 103 -15.41 0.31 -11.84
N TRP A 104 -16.12 -0.81 -11.84
CA TRP A 104 -16.49 -1.54 -13.04
C TRP A 104 -17.39 -0.71 -13.96
N HIS A 105 -18.42 -0.07 -13.41
CA HIS A 105 -19.30 0.84 -14.15
C HIS A 105 -18.56 2.05 -14.72
N LYS A 106 -17.53 2.55 -14.02
CA LYS A 106 -16.67 3.62 -14.52
C LYS A 106 -15.74 3.18 -15.66
N LYS A 107 -15.46 1.87 -15.79
CA LYS A 107 -14.49 1.29 -16.73
C LYS A 107 -15.16 0.54 -17.89
N LYS A 108 -16.22 1.12 -18.47
CA LYS A 108 -17.02 0.55 -19.57
C LYS A 108 -16.29 0.56 -20.94
N ASN A 109 -14.99 0.26 -20.97
CA ASN A 109 -14.25 -0.03 -22.21
C ASN A 109 -13.13 -1.07 -21.97
N SER A 110 -13.24 -2.19 -22.70
CA SER A 110 -12.33 -3.33 -22.89
C SER A 110 -11.84 -4.11 -21.65
N ASN A 111 -12.05 -5.44 -21.66
CA ASN A 111 -11.58 -6.48 -20.73
C ASN A 111 -12.58 -6.97 -19.66
N ALA A 112 -13.79 -7.36 -20.08
CA ALA A 112 -14.77 -8.06 -19.25
C ALA A 112 -14.37 -9.50 -18.83
N MET A 113 -13.26 -10.05 -19.35
CA MET A 113 -12.94 -11.49 -19.25
C MET A 113 -12.21 -11.92 -17.96
N VAL A 114 -11.68 -10.99 -17.15
CA VAL A 114 -10.86 -11.34 -15.97
C VAL A 114 -11.70 -11.70 -14.73
N CYS A 115 -12.99 -11.34 -14.71
CA CYS A 115 -13.75 -11.29 -13.45
C CYS A 115 -14.45 -12.61 -13.04
N SER A 116 -14.65 -13.56 -13.96
CA SER A 116 -15.32 -14.82 -13.65
C SER A 116 -14.44 -15.86 -12.94
N CYS A 117 -13.10 -15.72 -12.99
CA CYS A 117 -12.18 -16.70 -12.37
C CYS A 117 -11.93 -16.48 -10.86
N LEU A 118 -12.13 -15.27 -10.32
CA LEU A 118 -11.91 -14.99 -8.89
C LEU A 118 -12.93 -15.68 -7.97
N MET A 119 -14.08 -16.11 -8.50
CA MET A 119 -15.14 -16.81 -7.75
C MET A 119 -15.06 -18.35 -7.85
N LYS A 120 -14.01 -18.91 -8.49
CA LYS A 120 -13.79 -20.37 -8.62
C LYS A 120 -12.44 -20.82 -8.07
N CYS A 121 -11.94 -20.16 -7.03
CA CYS A 121 -10.81 -20.70 -6.27
C CYS A 121 -11.34 -21.78 -5.32
N PRO A 122 -10.98 -23.07 -5.49
CA PRO A 122 -11.36 -24.10 -4.52
C PRO A 122 -10.78 -23.73 -3.14
N LEU A 123 -11.61 -23.86 -2.11
CA LEU A 123 -11.33 -23.50 -0.71
C LEU A 123 -9.98 -24.02 -0.21
N SER A 124 -9.48 -25.13 -0.78
CA SER A 124 -8.18 -25.74 -0.51
C SER A 124 -6.96 -24.88 -0.87
N ARG A 125 -7.05 -23.98 -1.86
CA ARG A 125 -5.96 -23.01 -2.16
C ARG A 125 -6.05 -21.75 -1.32
N VAL A 126 -7.25 -21.32 -0.94
CA VAL A 126 -7.46 -20.19 -0.02
C VAL A 126 -6.89 -20.53 1.36
N LEU A 127 -7.09 -21.78 1.82
CA LEU A 127 -6.50 -22.30 3.05
C LEU A 127 -4.96 -22.38 3.04
N GLN A 128 -4.32 -22.52 1.87
CA GLN A 128 -2.85 -22.45 1.78
C GLN A 128 -2.31 -21.01 1.84
N LEU A 129 -3.08 -20.03 1.36
CA LEU A 129 -2.75 -18.61 1.49
C LEU A 129 -2.96 -18.11 2.92
N THR A 130 -4.04 -18.51 3.59
CA THR A 130 -4.23 -18.22 5.02
C THR A 130 -3.21 -18.96 5.87
N ARG A 131 -2.83 -20.21 5.54
CA ARG A 131 -1.66 -20.87 6.18
C ARG A 131 -0.36 -20.14 5.91
N ARG A 132 -0.04 -19.67 4.71
CA ARG A 132 1.22 -18.90 4.48
C ARG A 132 1.24 -17.56 5.21
N ILE A 133 0.09 -16.93 5.43
CA ILE A 133 -0.03 -15.71 6.23
C ILE A 133 0.08 -16.03 7.74
N LEU A 134 -0.48 -17.16 8.22
CA LEU A 134 -0.36 -17.61 9.61
C LEU A 134 0.99 -18.29 9.95
N HIS A 135 1.64 -19.00 9.02
CA HIS A 135 2.92 -19.70 9.27
C HIS A 135 4.13 -18.76 9.30
N ILE A 136 3.92 -17.48 8.98
CA ILE A 136 4.86 -16.37 9.21
C ILE A 136 4.69 -15.80 10.65
N GLN A 137 3.79 -16.38 11.46
CA GLN A 137 3.58 -16.06 12.87
C GLN A 137 4.18 -17.07 13.88
N VAL A 138 5.17 -17.87 13.48
CA VAL A 138 6.06 -18.54 14.46
C VAL A 138 7.47 -18.01 14.26
#